data_AF-A0A4V3FVL4-F1
#
_entry.id   AF-A0A4V3FVL4-F1
#
_cell.length_a   1.000
_cell.length_b   1.000
_cell.length_c   1.000
_cell.angle_alpha   90.00
_cell.angle_beta   90.00
_cell.angle_gamma   90.00
#
_symmetry.space_group_name_H-M   'P 1'
#
loop_
_entity.id
_entity.type
_entity.pdbx_description
1 polymer ?
#
loop_
_entity_poly.entity_id
_entity_poly.type
_entity_poly.pdbx_seq_one_letter_code
_entity_poly.pdbx_strand_id
1 'polypeptide(L)' 'MTIDFGISRNHFEKHIQGKKPYLFKNAICNHGIDWHLVNQLIGRHDHTSSNFKILKNGLILKYDYLGKV' A
#
# COMPACT_ATOMS: atom_id res chain seq x y z
N MET A 1 6.39 -2.86 -8.74
CA MET A 1 5.06 -3.45 -8.52
C MET A 1 4.08 -2.69 -9.40
N THR A 2 3.49 -3.36 -10.37
CA THR A 2 2.48 -2.75 -11.26
C THR A 2 1.12 -3.18 -10.75
N ILE A 3 0.23 -2.22 -10.47
CA ILE A 3 -1.14 -2.48 -10.05
C ILE A 3 -1.95 -2.70 -11.33
N ASP A 4 -2.52 -3.88 -11.49
CA ASP A 4 -3.39 -4.21 -12.64
C ASP A 4 -4.82 -4.34 -12.14
N PHE A 5 -5.66 -3.36 -12.48
CA PHE A 5 -7.05 -3.31 -12.04
C PHE A 5 -7.98 -4.25 -12.81
N GLY A 6 -7.49 -4.94 -13.86
CA GLY A 6 -8.30 -5.86 -14.67
C GLY A 6 -9.47 -5.18 -15.39
N ILE A 7 -9.39 -3.86 -15.59
CA ILE A 7 -10.43 -3.04 -16.22
C ILE A 7 -9.79 -1.97 -17.10
N SER A 8 -10.41 -1.70 -18.26
CA SER A 8 -9.96 -0.59 -19.11
C SER A 8 -10.38 0.75 -18.52
N ARG A 9 -9.53 1.77 -18.68
CA ARG A 9 -9.80 3.15 -18.29
C ARG A 9 -11.17 3.63 -18.81
N ASN A 10 -11.43 3.40 -20.09
CA ASN A 10 -12.66 3.83 -20.76
C ASN A 10 -13.91 3.21 -20.13
N HIS A 11 -13.86 1.92 -19.75
CA HIS A 11 -14.98 1.29 -19.07
C HIS A 11 -15.20 1.88 -17.67
N PHE A 12 -14.13 2.15 -16.93
CA PHE A 12 -14.20 2.74 -15.59
C PHE A 12 -14.81 4.16 -15.61
N GLU A 13 -14.30 5.04 -16.48
CA GLU A 13 -14.75 6.43 -16.60
C GLU A 13 -16.22 6.51 -17.01
N LYS A 14 -16.66 5.66 -17.95
CA LYS A 14 -18.04 5.70 -18.46
C LYS A 14 -19.07 5.09 -17.52
N HIS A 15 -18.72 4.03 -16.77
CA HIS A 15 -19.74 3.20 -16.10
C HIS A 15 -19.59 3.11 -14.58
N ILE A 16 -18.47 3.55 -14.00
CA ILE A 16 -18.17 3.32 -12.59
C ILE A 16 -17.89 4.64 -11.86
N GLN A 17 -16.98 5.46 -12.41
CA GLN A 17 -16.53 6.68 -11.75
C GLN A 17 -17.71 7.62 -11.43
N GLY A 18 -17.91 7.92 -10.14
CA GLY A 18 -18.98 8.81 -9.66
C GLY A 18 -20.40 8.25 -9.79
N LYS A 19 -20.57 6.99 -10.21
CA LYS A 19 -21.89 6.37 -10.43
C LYS A 19 -22.21 5.25 -9.44
N LYS A 20 -21.24 4.40 -9.15
CA LYS A 20 -21.43 3.26 -8.24
C LYS A 20 -20.13 2.79 -7.60
N PRO A 21 -20.19 2.20 -6.39
CA PRO A 21 -19.04 1.53 -5.80
C PRO A 21 -18.61 0.33 -6.67
N TYR A 22 -17.31 0.09 -6.74
CA TYR A 22 -16.72 -1.03 -7.48
C TYR A 22 -15.55 -1.63 -6.71
N LEU A 23 -15.56 -2.96 -6.56
CA LEU A 23 -14.52 -3.72 -5.89
C LEU A 23 -13.53 -4.26 -6.94
N PHE A 24 -12.30 -3.74 -6.93
CA PHE A 24 -11.22 -4.28 -7.75
C PHE A 24 -10.68 -5.56 -7.10
N LYS A 25 -10.91 -6.70 -7.75
CA LYS A 25 -10.38 -7.99 -7.28
C LYS A 25 -8.94 -8.15 -7.77
N ASN A 26 -8.06 -8.60 -6.88
CA ASN A 26 -6.66 -8.94 -7.21
C ASN A 26 -5.88 -7.80 -7.91
N ALA A 27 -6.23 -6.53 -7.63
CA ALA A 27 -5.57 -5.38 -8.25
C ALA A 27 -4.06 -5.35 -8.00
N ILE A 28 -3.65 -5.96 -6.89
CA ILE A 28 -2.26 -6.19 -6.54
C ILE A 28 -2.04 -7.69 -6.71
N CYS A 29 -1.31 -8.09 -7.76
CA CYS A 29 -0.77 -9.44 -7.83
C CYS A 29 0.10 -9.65 -6.60
N ASN A 30 -0.22 -10.69 -5.83
CA ASN A 30 0.35 -10.98 -4.51
C ASN A 30 1.78 -11.52 -4.67
N HIS A 31 2.70 -10.68 -5.14
CA HIS A 31 4.12 -10.98 -5.21
C HIS A 31 4.87 -9.95 -4.37
N GLY A 32 5.26 -10.39 -3.17
CA GLY A 32 6.20 -9.67 -2.32
C GLY A 32 5.81 -9.53 -0.85
N ILE A 33 4.64 -10.01 -0.40
CA ILE A 33 4.29 -9.98 1.02
C ILE A 33 4.55 -11.36 1.62
N ASP A 34 5.74 -11.54 2.16
CA ASP A 34 6.06 -12.68 3.02
C ASP A 34 5.88 -12.32 4.51
N TRP A 35 5.80 -13.34 5.36
CA TRP A 35 5.65 -13.15 6.80
C TRP A 35 6.83 -12.43 7.45
N HIS A 36 8.01 -12.48 6.83
CA HIS A 36 9.19 -11.78 7.33
C HIS A 36 9.03 -10.26 7.17
N LEU A 37 8.57 -9.79 6.01
CA LEU A 37 8.23 -8.39 5.75
C LEU A 37 7.10 -7.91 6.67
N VAL A 38 6.07 -8.73 6.89
CA VAL A 38 4.97 -8.39 7.82
C VAL A 38 5.49 -8.21 9.24
N ASN A 39 6.30 -9.14 9.74
CA ASN A 39 6.90 -9.04 11.08
C ASN A 39 7.80 -7.82 11.22
N GLN A 40 8.54 -7.50 10.16
CA GLN A 40 9.37 -6.30 10.07
C GLN A 40 8.57 -5.00 10.09
N LEU A 41 7.35 -4.98 9.53
CA LEU A 41 6.43 -3.84 9.62
C LEU A 41 5.83 -3.72 11.01
N ILE A 42 5.36 -4.83 11.59
CA ILE A 42 4.77 -4.86 12.94
C ILE A 42 5.80 -4.43 13.99
N GLY A 43 7.03 -4.96 13.94
CA GLY A 43 8.08 -4.62 14.89
C GLY A 43 8.57 -3.17 14.80
N ARG A 44 8.27 -2.47 13.70
CA ARG A 44 8.57 -1.04 13.49
C ARG A 44 7.34 -0.15 13.59
N HIS A 45 6.17 -0.74 13.79
CA HIS A 45 4.91 -0.04 13.88
C HIS A 45 4.74 0.54 15.28
N ASP A 46 4.44 1.82 15.35
CA ASP A 46 3.99 2.45 16.59
C ASP A 46 2.48 2.23 16.72
N HIS A 47 2.08 1.40 17.70
CA HIS A 47 0.67 1.09 18.00
C HIS A 47 -0.18 2.32 18.35
N THR A 48 0.45 3.46 18.65
CA THR A 48 -0.23 4.75 18.89
C THR A 48 -0.46 5.56 17.62
N SER A 49 0.11 5.16 16.47
CA SER A 49 0.01 5.87 15.20
C SER A 49 -1.19 5.39 14.38
N SER A 50 -2.12 6.29 14.10
CA SER A 50 -3.27 6.04 13.22
C SER A 50 -2.93 5.93 11.72
N ASN A 51 -1.66 6.14 11.34
CA ASN A 51 -1.24 6.30 9.94
C ASN A 51 0.01 5.49 9.56
N PHE A 52 0.32 4.38 10.26
CA PHE A 52 1.48 3.52 9.96
C PHE A 52 2.81 4.29 9.82
N LYS A 53 2.96 5.42 10.51
CA LYS A 53 4.23 6.15 10.49
C LYS A 53 5.21 5.37 11.37
N ILE A 54 6.33 4.94 10.80
CA ILE A 54 7.44 4.36 11.55
C ILE A 54 8.01 5.48 12.43
N LEU A 55 7.63 5.46 13.71
CA LEU A 55 8.13 6.39 14.72
C LEU A 55 9.15 5.62 15.56
N LYS A 56 10.43 5.97 15.44
CA LYS A 56 11.45 5.59 16.42
C LYS A 56 12.16 6.86 16.84
N ASN A 57 11.77 7.40 18.00
CA ASN A 57 12.25 8.68 18.56
C ASN A 57 12.01 9.92 17.68
N GLY A 58 10.93 9.90 16.88
CA GLY A 58 10.60 10.99 15.96
C GLY A 58 10.11 10.46 14.61
N LEU A 59 9.71 11.40 13.73
CA LEU A 59 9.24 11.11 12.38
C LEU A 59 10.46 10.76 11.51
N ILE A 60 10.64 9.48 11.20
CA ILE A 60 11.73 9.05 10.31
C ILE A 60 11.35 9.42 8.88
N LEU A 61 12.18 10.23 8.23
CA LEU A 61 11.98 10.64 6.85
C LEU A 61 12.19 9.45 5.91
N LYS A 62 11.47 9.44 4.79
CA LYS A 62 11.45 8.34 3.81
C LYS A 62 12.83 7.86 3.36
N TYR A 63 13.80 8.78 3.33
CA TYR A 63 15.17 8.52 2.89
C TYR A 63 16.03 7.76 3.91
N ASP A 64 15.66 7.75 5.20
CA ASP A 64 16.47 7.15 6.25
C ASP A 64 16.20 5.64 6.43
N TYR A 65 15.05 5.13 5.99
CA TYR A 65 14.71 3.71 6.06
C TYR A 65 14.77 2.97 4.71
N LEU A 66 14.85 3.70 3.60
CA LEU A 66 15.25 3.14 2.32
C LEU A 66 16.77 3.21 2.29
N GLY A 67 17.43 2.13 2.71
CA GLY A 67 18.90 2.06 2.71
C GLY A 67 19.46 2.61 1.40
N LYS A 68 20.50 3.46 1.50
CA LYS A 68 21.18 4.04 0.34
C LYS A 68 21.52 2.91 -0.63
N VAL A 69 20.92 2.97 -1.82
CA VAL A 69 21.33 2.17 -2.98
C VAL A 69 22.72 2.63 -3.41
#